data_AF-A0A5U3SWA3-F1
#
_entry.id   AF-A0A5U3SWA3-F1
#
_cell.length_a   1.000
_cell.length_b   1.000
_cell.length_c   1.000
_cell.angle_alpha   90.00
_cell.angle_beta   90.00
_cell.angle_gamma   90.00
#
_symmetry.space_group_name_H-M   'P 1'
#
loop_
_entity.id
_entity.type
_entity.pdbx_description
1 polymer ?
#
loop_
_entity_poly.entity_id
_entity_poly.type
_entity_poly.pdbx_seq_one_letter_code
_entity_poly.pdbx_strand_id
1 'polypeptide(L)'
;MQLLKTGDTLPAAVPVLNAVRDAATGLDRITVPAVAGAPERTILVNPAPSPAAPSDTASPPPSVPVTPVHTGTEIKPVETITVTTTPAADIGGLQDFIYWRPDAAGTGVEPIYVILSSPYGETNAKGKYSGRDYNSDKAGGPIQDLDWKTATIDREGVDKVKLHTGRFGESPENVVMIDRLEKILKGELQPTDTDKRFYTHEVRELERYRALGIADGTVPENDYEVWNNTHTATLEDYKLSSDETLLYTPEALNSQN
;
A
#
# COMPACT_ATOMS: atom_id res chain seq x y z
N MET A 1 3.66 -15.24 8.21
CA MET A 1 3.59 -15.84 6.86
C MET A 1 3.04 -17.25 6.97
N GLN A 2 2.10 -17.65 6.11
CA GLN A 2 1.56 -19.02 6.08
C GLN A 2 2.07 -19.74 4.83
N LEU A 3 2.25 -21.05 4.89
CA LEU A 3 2.45 -21.86 3.68
C LEU A 3 1.11 -22.38 3.19
N LEU A 4 0.80 -22.11 1.92
CA LEU A 4 -0.46 -22.51 1.31
C LEU A 4 -0.26 -23.77 0.47
N LYS A 5 -1.16 -24.75 0.63
CA LYS A 5 -1.12 -25.96 -0.20
C LYS A 5 -1.74 -25.67 -1.56
N THR A 6 -0.95 -25.82 -2.62
CA THR A 6 -1.43 -25.76 -4.01
C THR A 6 -2.17 -27.05 -4.40
N GLY A 7 -3.08 -26.95 -5.38
CA GLY A 7 -3.97 -28.02 -5.82
C GLY A 7 -5.17 -27.48 -6.58
N ASP A 8 -6.33 -28.13 -6.44
CA ASP A 8 -7.55 -27.79 -7.19
C ASP A 8 -8.07 -26.38 -6.86
N THR A 9 -7.82 -25.88 -5.64
CA THR A 9 -8.29 -24.57 -5.18
C THR A 9 -7.25 -23.46 -5.31
N LEU A 10 -5.95 -23.77 -5.32
CA LEU A 10 -4.88 -22.79 -5.46
C LEU A 10 -3.91 -23.24 -6.56
N PRO A 11 -3.80 -22.50 -7.68
CA PRO A 11 -2.94 -22.88 -8.79
C PRO A 11 -1.48 -23.11 -8.34
N ALA A 12 -0.86 -24.17 -8.86
CA ALA A 12 0.55 -24.46 -8.63
C ALA A 12 1.49 -23.65 -9.56
N ALA A 13 0.93 -22.95 -10.55
CA ALA A 13 1.71 -22.20 -11.52
C ALA A 13 2.21 -20.89 -10.88
N VAL A 14 3.54 -20.71 -10.90
CA VAL A 14 4.22 -19.49 -10.45
C VAL A 14 4.85 -18.81 -11.66
N PRO A 15 4.67 -17.50 -11.87
CA PRO A 15 5.26 -16.79 -12.99
C PRO A 15 6.79 -16.74 -12.88
N VAL A 16 7.47 -16.90 -14.01
CA VAL A 16 8.92 -16.67 -14.12
C VAL A 16 9.13 -15.26 -14.65
N LEU A 17 9.82 -14.42 -13.88
CA LEU A 17 10.14 -13.04 -14.26
C LEU A 17 11.62 -12.90 -14.60
N ASN A 18 11.91 -12.09 -15.62
CA ASN A 18 13.27 -11.79 -16.04
C ASN A 18 13.73 -10.46 -15.44
N ALA A 19 14.97 -10.43 -14.98
CA ALA A 19 15.60 -9.19 -14.56
C ALA A 19 16.21 -8.46 -15.75
N VAL A 20 16.10 -7.12 -15.77
CA VAL A 20 16.63 -6.25 -16.82
C VAL A 20 17.79 -5.43 -16.25
N ARG A 21 18.95 -5.48 -16.91
CA ARG A 21 20.13 -4.70 -16.51
C ARG A 21 19.88 -3.20 -16.67
N ASP A 22 20.04 -2.48 -15.58
CA ASP A 22 20.22 -1.04 -15.57
C ASP A 22 21.71 -0.72 -15.73
N ALA A 23 22.11 -0.31 -16.93
CA ALA A 23 23.50 -0.01 -17.25
C ALA A 23 24.05 1.20 -16.48
N ALA A 24 23.20 2.11 -15.99
CA ALA A 24 23.63 3.28 -15.25
C ALA A 24 24.02 2.96 -13.80
N THR A 25 23.30 2.03 -13.17
CA THR A 25 23.51 1.67 -11.76
C THR A 25 24.29 0.37 -11.59
N GLY A 26 24.34 -0.48 -12.62
CA GLY A 26 24.90 -1.83 -12.53
C GLY A 26 23.99 -2.83 -11.81
N LEU A 27 22.79 -2.43 -11.39
CA LEU A 27 21.78 -3.30 -10.80
C LEU A 27 20.91 -3.94 -11.89
N ASP A 28 20.27 -5.06 -11.56
CA ASP A 28 19.19 -5.63 -12.36
C ASP A 28 17.83 -5.25 -11.75
N ARG A 29 16.80 -5.08 -12.57
CA ARG A 29 15.44 -4.70 -12.15
C ARG A 29 14.43 -5.75 -12.58
N ILE A 30 13.58 -6.17 -11.66
CA ILE A 30 12.42 -7.02 -11.95
C ILE A 30 11.15 -6.19 -11.72
N THR A 31 10.30 -6.11 -12.73
CA THR A 31 8.97 -5.52 -12.62
C THR A 31 7.97 -6.62 -12.28
N VAL A 32 7.39 -6.54 -11.08
CA VAL A 32 6.33 -7.43 -10.62
C VAL A 32 4.99 -6.78 -10.94
N PRO A 33 4.14 -7.39 -11.79
CA PRO A 33 2.92 -6.76 -12.28
C PRO A 33 1.91 -6.51 -11.16
N ALA A 34 1.11 -5.46 -11.31
CA ALA A 34 -0.02 -5.19 -10.42
C ALA A 34 -1.02 -6.37 -10.43
N VAL A 35 -1.60 -6.65 -9.26
CA VAL A 35 -2.68 -7.63 -9.08
C VAL A 35 -3.81 -6.99 -8.28
N ALA A 36 -4.97 -7.65 -8.18
CA ALA A 36 -6.05 -7.15 -7.35
C ALA A 36 -5.56 -6.94 -5.90
N GLY A 37 -5.61 -5.70 -5.42
CA GLY A 37 -5.15 -5.35 -4.07
C GLY A 37 -3.64 -5.17 -3.90
N ALA A 38 -2.83 -5.16 -4.95
CA ALA A 38 -1.41 -4.78 -4.85
C ALA A 38 -0.91 -4.07 -6.12
N PRO A 39 -0.21 -2.92 -5.98
CA PRO A 39 0.31 -2.20 -7.14
C PRO A 39 1.47 -2.95 -7.80
N GLU A 40 1.89 -2.46 -8.97
CA GLU A 40 3.14 -2.86 -9.59
C GLU A 40 4.31 -2.54 -8.65
N ARG A 41 5.32 -3.43 -8.61
CA ARG A 41 6.50 -3.25 -7.76
C ARG A 41 7.78 -3.46 -8.55
N THR A 42 8.80 -2.67 -8.22
CA THR A 42 10.16 -2.88 -8.73
C THR A 42 11.01 -3.56 -7.67
N ILE A 43 11.59 -4.71 -8.01
CA ILE A 43 12.59 -5.40 -7.19
C ILE A 43 13.97 -5.14 -7.79
N LEU A 44 14.87 -4.61 -6.96
CA LEU A 44 16.28 -4.42 -7.32
C LEU A 44 17.08 -5.67 -6.97
N VAL A 45 17.81 -6.19 -7.94
CA VAL A 45 18.71 -7.33 -7.78
C VAL A 45 20.13 -6.81 -7.93
N ASN A 46 20.94 -7.02 -6.89
CA ASN A 46 22.37 -6.76 -6.95
C ASN A 46 23.06 -7.98 -7.57
N PRO A 47 23.67 -7.87 -8.77
CA PRO A 47 24.33 -8.99 -9.42
C PRO A 47 25.69 -9.34 -8.79
N ALA A 48 26.20 -8.52 -7.85
CA ALA A 48 27.45 -8.80 -7.17
C ALA A 48 27.30 -10.01 -6.23
N PRO A 49 28.28 -10.93 -6.20
CA PRO A 49 28.24 -12.09 -5.32
C PRO A 49 28.26 -11.68 -3.83
N SER A 50 27.42 -12.35 -3.03
CA SER A 50 27.38 -12.17 -1.58
C SER A 50 28.50 -12.98 -0.90
N PRO A 51 29.19 -12.46 0.14
CA PRO A 51 28.94 -11.18 0.80
C PRO A 51 29.52 -10.00 0.01
N ALA A 52 28.63 -9.08 -0.39
CA ALA A 52 28.97 -7.89 -1.16
C ALA A 52 29.42 -6.71 -0.30
N ALA A 53 29.92 -6.97 0.92
CA ALA A 53 30.51 -5.95 1.79
C ALA A 53 32.05 -6.08 1.83
N PRO A 54 32.76 -5.83 0.70
CA PRO A 54 34.20 -5.70 0.75
C PRO A 54 34.57 -4.51 1.65
N SER A 55 35.65 -4.63 2.41
CA SER A 55 36.21 -3.49 3.14
C SER A 55 36.62 -2.41 2.13
N ASP A 56 36.22 -1.16 2.36
CA ASP A 56 36.54 0.00 1.51
C ASP A 56 38.00 0.45 1.70
N THR A 57 38.92 -0.46 1.36
CA THR A 57 40.36 -0.32 1.63
C THR A 57 41.19 -0.23 0.34
N ALA A 58 40.57 -0.38 -0.82
CA ALA A 58 41.24 -0.28 -2.13
C ALA A 58 41.26 1.17 -2.63
N SER A 59 42.27 1.54 -3.42
CA SER A 59 42.40 2.87 -4.03
C SER A 59 42.73 2.77 -5.53
N PRO A 60 41.80 3.17 -6.43
CA PRO A 60 40.43 3.58 -6.13
C PRO A 60 39.57 2.38 -5.67
N PRO A 61 38.50 2.63 -4.89
CA PRO A 61 37.60 1.55 -4.50
C PRO A 61 36.89 0.97 -5.73
N PRO A 62 36.70 -0.36 -5.79
CA PRO A 62 35.95 -0.98 -6.87
C PRO A 62 34.49 -0.51 -6.79
N SER A 63 33.94 -0.07 -7.92
CA SER A 63 32.54 0.38 -8.01
C SER A 63 31.60 -0.82 -8.08
N VAL A 64 31.37 -1.47 -6.95
CA VAL A 64 30.43 -2.59 -6.80
C VAL A 64 29.24 -2.13 -5.96
N PRO A 65 27.99 -2.34 -6.40
CA PRO A 65 26.83 -2.05 -5.56
C PRO A 65 26.87 -2.84 -4.25
N VAL A 66 26.59 -2.20 -3.13
CA VAL A 66 26.51 -2.83 -1.80
C VAL A 66 25.06 -2.87 -1.36
N THR A 67 24.55 -4.07 -1.07
CA THR A 67 23.19 -4.25 -0.55
C THR A 67 23.16 -3.87 0.95
N PRO A 68 22.24 -3.00 1.39
CA PRO A 68 22.07 -2.71 2.81
C PRO A 68 21.81 -3.98 3.63
N VAL A 69 22.51 -4.10 4.76
CA VAL A 69 22.36 -5.25 5.67
C VAL A 69 21.20 -4.98 6.64
N HIS A 70 20.43 -6.02 6.95
CA HIS A 70 19.39 -5.93 7.99
C HIS A 70 20.00 -5.68 9.37
N THR A 71 19.60 -4.59 10.03
CA THR A 71 20.12 -4.15 11.34
C THR A 71 19.07 -4.15 12.45
N GLY A 72 17.82 -4.50 12.12
CA GLY A 72 16.70 -4.47 13.05
C GLY A 72 16.56 -5.76 13.86
N THR A 73 15.32 -6.24 13.97
CA THR A 73 14.95 -7.42 14.76
C THR A 73 15.71 -8.68 14.35
N GLU A 74 16.07 -9.53 15.31
CA GLU A 74 16.67 -10.83 15.02
C GLU A 74 15.73 -11.71 14.16
N ILE A 75 16.23 -12.22 13.04
CA ILE A 75 15.46 -13.12 12.16
C ILE A 75 15.68 -14.55 12.63
N LYS A 76 14.65 -15.16 13.25
CA LYS A 76 14.63 -16.57 13.63
C LYS A 76 13.68 -17.36 12.73
N PRO A 77 14.13 -18.45 12.09
CA PRO A 77 13.22 -19.38 11.44
C PRO A 77 12.18 -19.90 12.44
N VAL A 78 10.91 -19.93 12.04
CA VAL A 78 9.86 -20.54 12.86
C VAL A 78 10.00 -22.06 12.76
N GLU A 79 10.20 -22.74 13.90
CA GLU A 79 10.42 -24.19 13.94
C GLU A 79 9.17 -24.99 13.54
N THR A 80 7.98 -24.44 13.74
CA THR A 80 6.71 -25.11 13.40
C THR A 80 6.06 -24.43 12.20
N ILE A 81 6.13 -25.10 11.05
CA ILE A 81 5.49 -24.65 9.83
C ILE A 81 4.05 -25.15 9.82
N THR A 82 3.09 -24.24 9.85
CA THR A 82 1.68 -24.58 9.65
C THR A 82 1.36 -24.49 8.16
N VAL A 83 0.88 -25.58 7.57
CA VAL A 83 0.38 -25.62 6.19
C VAL A 83 -1.13 -25.40 6.24
N THR A 84 -1.58 -24.30 5.64
CA THR A 84 -3.01 -23.95 5.57
C THR A 84 -3.62 -24.55 4.30
N THR A 85 -4.69 -25.33 4.46
CA THR A 85 -5.57 -25.75 3.36
C THR A 85 -6.81 -24.88 3.38
N THR A 86 -6.96 -24.00 2.37
CA THR A 86 -8.12 -23.12 2.27
C THR A 86 -9.27 -23.82 1.51
N PRO A 87 -10.51 -23.80 2.01
CA PRO A 87 -11.66 -24.40 1.33
C PRO A 87 -12.06 -23.68 0.03
N ALA A 88 -11.61 -22.44 -0.16
CA ALA A 88 -11.80 -21.65 -1.36
C ALA A 88 -10.45 -21.10 -1.85
N ALA A 89 -10.39 -20.74 -3.14
CA ALA A 89 -9.26 -20.09 -3.80
C ALA A 89 -9.03 -18.66 -3.26
N ASP A 90 -8.71 -18.53 -1.99
CA ASP A 90 -8.25 -17.26 -1.43
C ASP A 90 -6.73 -17.22 -1.58
N ILE A 91 -6.28 -16.47 -2.58
CA ILE A 91 -4.87 -16.26 -2.86
C ILE A 91 -4.27 -15.28 -1.83
N GLY A 92 -5.09 -14.61 -0.99
CA GLY A 92 -4.63 -13.80 0.14
C GLY A 92 -3.72 -12.64 -0.25
N GLY A 93 -3.79 -12.19 -1.51
CA GLY A 93 -2.85 -11.20 -2.06
C GLY A 93 -1.43 -11.76 -2.25
N LEU A 94 -1.24 -13.08 -2.34
CA LEU A 94 0.03 -13.73 -2.68
C LEU A 94 0.51 -13.19 -4.04
N GLN A 95 1.65 -12.51 -3.98
CA GLN A 95 2.37 -12.06 -5.16
C GLN A 95 3.74 -12.72 -5.10
N ASP A 96 3.90 -13.79 -5.86
CA ASP A 96 5.10 -14.61 -5.89
C ASP A 96 5.62 -14.77 -7.32
N PHE A 97 6.92 -15.02 -7.43
CA PHE A 97 7.55 -15.27 -8.72
C PHE A 97 8.83 -16.09 -8.56
N ILE A 98 9.32 -16.61 -9.69
CA ILE A 98 10.65 -17.21 -9.80
C ILE A 98 11.50 -16.31 -10.70
N TYR A 99 12.76 -16.09 -10.32
CA TYR A 99 13.76 -15.54 -11.23
C TYR A 99 15.04 -16.37 -11.17
N TRP A 100 15.90 -16.21 -12.18
CA TRP A 100 17.18 -16.92 -12.27
C TRP A 100 18.33 -16.00 -11.89
N ARG A 101 19.25 -16.49 -11.06
CA ARG A 101 20.54 -15.82 -10.78
C ARG A 101 21.70 -16.76 -11.10
N PRO A 102 22.92 -16.24 -11.35
CA PRO A 102 24.12 -17.07 -11.43
C PRO A 102 24.27 -17.95 -10.20
N ASP A 103 24.70 -19.19 -10.39
CA ASP A 103 25.05 -20.08 -9.29
C ASP A 103 26.34 -19.62 -8.57
N ALA A 104 26.63 -20.23 -7.43
CA ALA A 104 27.82 -19.88 -6.64
C ALA A 104 29.15 -20.05 -7.40
N ALA A 105 29.19 -20.91 -8.44
CA ALA A 105 30.35 -21.10 -9.30
C ALA A 105 30.47 -20.06 -10.42
N GLY A 106 29.40 -19.30 -10.70
CA GLY A 106 29.31 -18.36 -11.82
C GLY A 106 29.28 -19.03 -13.18
N THR A 107 29.07 -20.35 -13.24
CA THR A 107 29.12 -21.16 -14.47
C THR A 107 27.75 -21.66 -14.91
N GLY A 108 26.75 -21.53 -14.05
CA GLY A 108 25.37 -21.91 -14.30
C GLY A 108 24.39 -20.89 -13.71
N VAL A 109 23.13 -21.31 -13.60
CA VAL A 109 22.06 -20.50 -12.99
C VAL A 109 21.25 -21.35 -12.01
N GLU A 110 20.74 -20.71 -10.97
CA GLU A 110 19.84 -21.31 -9.99
C GLU A 110 18.54 -20.48 -9.88
N PRO A 111 17.38 -21.14 -9.69
CA PRO A 111 16.12 -20.44 -9.52
C PRO A 111 15.97 -19.95 -8.09
N ILE A 112 15.44 -18.74 -7.93
CA ILE A 112 15.06 -18.15 -6.65
C ILE A 112 13.56 -17.93 -6.66
N TYR A 113 12.88 -18.58 -5.73
CA TYR A 113 11.46 -18.35 -5.46
C TYR A 113 11.32 -17.19 -4.48
N VAL A 114 10.56 -16.17 -4.88
CA VAL A 114 10.35 -14.93 -4.13
C VAL A 114 8.88 -14.81 -3.79
N ILE A 115 8.59 -14.54 -2.52
CA ILE A 115 7.24 -14.24 -2.02
C ILE A 115 7.25 -12.83 -1.46
N LEU A 116 6.29 -12.00 -1.88
CA LEU A 116 6.14 -10.64 -1.39
C LEU A 116 5.05 -10.60 -0.32
N SER A 117 5.25 -9.79 0.71
CA SER A 117 4.21 -9.43 1.65
C SER A 117 3.19 -8.49 1.01
N SER A 118 1.96 -8.52 1.54
CA SER A 118 0.95 -7.48 1.29
C SER A 118 1.54 -6.09 1.56
N PRO A 119 1.29 -5.10 0.70
CA PRO A 119 1.78 -3.74 0.94
C PRO A 119 1.01 -3.06 2.08
N TYR A 120 -0.16 -3.61 2.45
CA TYR A 120 -1.07 -3.05 3.45
C TYR A 120 -0.88 -3.66 4.85
N GLY A 121 0.20 -4.40 5.06
CA GLY A 121 0.52 -5.04 6.35
C GLY A 121 -0.38 -6.24 6.68
N GLU A 122 -0.37 -6.63 7.95
CA GLU A 122 -1.18 -7.73 8.47
C GLU A 122 -2.61 -7.28 8.75
N THR A 123 -3.60 -8.03 8.26
CA THR A 123 -5.03 -7.74 8.45
C THR A 123 -5.67 -8.74 9.43
N ASN A 124 -6.72 -8.30 10.14
CA ASN A 124 -7.46 -9.13 11.11
C ASN A 124 -9.00 -9.03 10.96
N ALA A 125 -9.48 -8.19 10.05
CA ALA A 125 -10.89 -7.95 9.81
C ALA A 125 -11.16 -7.65 8.33
N LYS A 126 -12.39 -7.90 7.90
CA LYS A 126 -12.91 -7.49 6.59
C LYS A 126 -14.05 -6.50 6.79
N GLY A 127 -13.97 -5.36 6.10
CA GLY A 127 -15.01 -4.34 6.10
C GLY A 127 -16.32 -4.89 5.53
N LYS A 128 -17.44 -4.62 6.22
CA LYS A 128 -18.76 -5.12 5.83
C LYS A 128 -19.28 -4.40 4.59
N TYR A 129 -19.03 -3.10 4.47
CA TYR A 129 -19.53 -2.28 3.37
C TYR A 129 -18.50 -2.12 2.25
N SER A 130 -17.24 -1.90 2.62
CA SER A 130 -16.12 -1.74 1.70
C SER A 130 -15.64 -3.06 1.09
N GLY A 131 -15.77 -4.18 1.82
CA GLY A 131 -15.22 -5.48 1.44
C GLY A 131 -13.69 -5.60 1.58
N ARG A 132 -13.03 -4.55 2.08
CA ARG A 132 -11.57 -4.45 2.19
C ARG A 132 -11.06 -5.19 3.42
N ASP A 133 -9.94 -5.88 3.28
CA ASP A 133 -9.20 -6.44 4.40
C ASP A 133 -8.37 -5.34 5.08
N TYR A 134 -8.43 -5.27 6.41
CA TYR A 134 -7.72 -4.26 7.21
C TYR A 134 -7.42 -4.77 8.62
N ASN A 135 -6.64 -4.00 9.37
CA ASN A 135 -6.34 -4.24 10.77
C ASN A 135 -7.14 -3.30 11.67
N SER A 136 -8.16 -3.84 12.32
CA SER A 136 -9.04 -3.07 13.22
C SER A 136 -8.34 -2.52 14.45
N ASP A 137 -7.29 -3.19 14.93
CA ASP A 137 -6.49 -2.73 16.09
C ASP A 137 -5.56 -1.57 15.72
N LYS A 138 -5.26 -1.39 14.44
CA LYS A 138 -4.39 -0.33 13.90
C LYS A 138 -5.15 0.74 13.10
N ALA A 139 -6.47 0.83 13.28
CA ALA A 139 -7.34 1.72 12.52
C ALA A 139 -7.57 3.11 13.15
N GLY A 140 -6.89 3.44 14.25
CA GLY A 140 -7.08 4.71 14.95
C GLY A 140 -8.40 4.81 15.71
N GLY A 141 -8.86 3.69 16.27
CA GLY A 141 -10.08 3.59 17.09
C GLY A 141 -11.19 2.73 16.46
N PRO A 142 -12.27 2.45 17.21
CA PRO A 142 -13.34 1.58 16.75
C PRO A 142 -14.12 2.20 15.58
N ILE A 143 -14.87 1.35 14.86
CA ILE A 143 -15.87 1.79 13.89
C ILE A 143 -17.05 2.44 14.64
N GLN A 144 -17.55 3.54 14.12
CA GLN A 144 -18.71 4.28 14.61
C GLN A 144 -19.87 4.22 13.61
N ASP A 145 -21.10 4.37 14.08
CA ASP A 145 -22.28 4.42 13.21
C ASP A 145 -22.56 5.87 12.79
N LEU A 146 -21.85 6.36 11.77
CA LEU A 146 -21.91 7.76 11.33
C LEU A 146 -22.75 7.96 10.05
N ASP A 147 -23.20 9.20 9.84
CA ASP A 147 -23.93 9.63 8.64
C ASP A 147 -23.39 11.00 8.18
N TRP A 148 -23.11 11.12 6.89
CA TRP A 148 -22.61 12.35 6.26
C TRP A 148 -23.71 13.36 5.95
N LYS A 149 -24.98 12.94 5.87
CA LYS A 149 -26.08 13.75 5.31
C LYS A 149 -26.32 15.05 6.06
N THR A 150 -26.13 15.03 7.38
CA THR A 150 -26.32 16.19 8.27
C THR A 150 -25.06 17.05 8.42
N ALA A 151 -23.95 16.68 7.77
CA ALA A 151 -22.72 17.45 7.85
C ALA A 151 -22.90 18.85 7.25
N THR A 152 -22.39 19.84 7.97
CA THR A 152 -22.22 21.21 7.47
C THR A 152 -20.75 21.39 7.10
N ILE A 153 -20.51 21.83 5.87
CA ILE A 153 -19.17 22.12 5.39
C ILE A 153 -18.80 23.52 5.88
N ASP A 154 -17.74 23.61 6.68
CA ASP A 154 -17.22 24.87 7.20
C ASP A 154 -15.72 25.04 6.91
N ARG A 155 -15.20 26.23 7.23
CA ARG A 155 -13.80 26.58 6.95
C ARG A 155 -12.83 25.64 7.69
N GLU A 156 -13.09 25.34 8.96
CA GLU A 156 -12.20 24.51 9.77
C GLU A 156 -12.11 23.08 9.23
N GLY A 157 -13.23 22.49 8.84
CA GLY A 157 -13.24 21.18 8.23
C GLY A 157 -12.56 21.16 6.87
N VAL A 158 -12.76 22.17 6.01
CA VAL A 158 -12.06 22.24 4.72
C VAL A 158 -10.55 22.40 4.91
N ASP A 159 -10.11 23.13 5.92
CA ASP A 159 -8.69 23.23 6.27
C ASP A 159 -8.13 21.88 6.74
N LYS A 160 -8.91 21.07 7.49
CA LYS A 160 -8.56 19.68 7.85
C LYS A 160 -8.48 18.77 6.63
N VAL A 161 -9.43 18.87 5.70
CA VAL A 161 -9.41 18.11 4.43
C VAL A 161 -8.10 18.37 3.69
N LYS A 162 -7.73 19.64 3.48
CA LYS A 162 -6.48 20.01 2.80
C LYS A 162 -5.24 19.52 3.53
N LEU A 163 -5.24 19.58 4.86
CA LEU A 163 -4.13 19.11 5.69
C LEU A 163 -3.91 17.60 5.54
N HIS A 164 -5.00 16.83 5.48
CA HIS A 164 -4.94 15.37 5.36
C HIS A 164 -4.58 14.93 3.95
N THR A 165 -5.26 15.43 2.93
CA THR A 165 -4.99 15.06 1.53
C THR A 165 -3.61 15.53 1.06
N GLY A 166 -3.18 16.73 1.50
CA GLY A 166 -1.87 17.28 1.19
C GLY A 166 -0.70 16.47 1.75
N ARG A 167 -0.92 15.55 2.71
CA ARG A 167 0.11 14.64 3.24
C ARG A 167 0.75 13.80 2.13
N PHE A 168 -0.02 13.42 1.11
CA PHE A 168 0.40 12.47 0.07
C PHE A 168 0.86 13.16 -1.23
N GLY A 169 1.03 14.48 -1.20
CA GLY A 169 1.24 15.29 -2.40
C GLY A 169 -0.08 15.67 -3.06
N GLU A 170 0.01 16.48 -4.11
CA GLU A 170 -1.16 16.93 -4.86
C GLU A 170 -1.65 15.83 -5.80
N SER A 171 -2.95 15.52 -5.75
CA SER A 171 -3.60 14.67 -6.75
C SER A 171 -4.71 15.44 -7.48
N PRO A 172 -4.86 15.28 -8.81
CA PRO A 172 -5.80 16.06 -9.61
C PRO A 172 -7.26 15.98 -9.14
N GLU A 173 -7.69 14.81 -8.70
CA GLU A 173 -9.05 14.56 -8.23
C GLU A 173 -9.32 15.24 -6.88
N ASN A 174 -8.32 15.24 -5.98
CA ASN A 174 -8.40 15.98 -4.71
C ASN A 174 -8.45 17.48 -4.94
N VAL A 175 -7.69 18.01 -5.90
CA VAL A 175 -7.73 19.44 -6.27
C VAL A 175 -9.15 19.84 -6.68
N VAL A 176 -9.81 19.04 -7.53
CA VAL A 176 -11.19 19.30 -7.96
C VAL A 176 -12.15 19.27 -6.77
N MET A 177 -12.07 18.25 -5.90
CA MET A 177 -12.95 18.17 -4.74
C MET A 177 -12.73 19.32 -3.75
N ILE A 178 -11.48 19.72 -3.50
CA ILE A 178 -11.14 20.85 -2.62
C ILE A 178 -11.67 22.18 -3.20
N ASP A 179 -11.52 22.41 -4.51
CA ASP A 179 -12.07 23.60 -5.18
C ASP A 179 -13.61 23.66 -5.05
N ARG A 180 -14.28 22.51 -5.19
CA ARG A 180 -15.73 22.42 -4.95
C ARG A 180 -16.10 22.78 -3.51
N LEU A 181 -15.36 22.27 -2.52
CA LEU A 181 -15.58 22.63 -1.11
C LEU A 181 -15.39 24.14 -0.87
N GLU A 182 -14.39 24.78 -1.49
CA GLU A 182 -14.20 26.24 -1.40
C GLU A 182 -15.34 27.03 -2.06
N LYS A 183 -15.85 26.58 -3.21
CA LYS A 183 -17.04 27.18 -3.85
C LYS A 183 -18.29 27.06 -2.97
N ILE A 184 -18.45 25.94 -2.26
CA ILE A 184 -19.53 25.75 -1.28
C ILE A 184 -19.39 26.75 -0.13
N LEU A 185 -18.18 26.94 0.42
CA LEU A 185 -17.94 27.93 1.49
C LEU A 185 -18.25 29.36 1.07
N LYS A 186 -18.07 29.70 -0.22
CA LYS A 186 -18.41 31.01 -0.78
C LYS A 186 -19.89 31.16 -1.13
N GLY A 187 -20.68 30.08 -1.02
CA GLY A 187 -22.09 30.05 -1.43
C GLY A 187 -22.28 30.03 -2.95
N GLU A 188 -21.22 29.78 -3.72
CA GLU A 188 -21.24 29.71 -5.19
C GLU A 188 -21.78 28.36 -5.69
N LEU A 189 -21.73 27.32 -4.84
CA LEU A 189 -22.18 25.97 -5.13
C LEU A 189 -23.00 25.41 -3.97
N GLN A 190 -24.09 24.71 -4.27
CA GLN A 190 -24.83 23.95 -3.25
C GLN A 190 -24.15 22.60 -3.00
N PRO A 191 -23.99 22.18 -1.74
CA PRO A 191 -23.31 20.93 -1.42
C PRO A 191 -24.11 19.71 -1.89
N THR A 192 -23.44 18.78 -2.57
CA THR A 192 -24.01 17.47 -2.93
C THR A 192 -23.65 16.40 -1.91
N ASP A 193 -24.29 15.23 -2.02
CA ASP A 193 -23.94 14.07 -1.19
C ASP A 193 -22.50 13.59 -1.42
N THR A 194 -21.95 13.74 -2.62
CA THR A 194 -20.54 13.39 -2.89
C THR A 194 -19.60 14.38 -2.18
N ASP A 195 -19.89 15.68 -2.23
CA ASP A 195 -19.08 16.69 -1.52
C ASP A 195 -19.08 16.43 0.00
N LYS A 196 -20.24 16.09 0.57
CA LYS A 196 -20.37 15.77 2.00
C LYS A 196 -19.67 14.47 2.37
N ARG A 197 -19.77 13.42 1.56
CA ARG A 197 -19.05 12.14 1.80
C ARG A 197 -17.55 12.36 1.78
N PHE A 198 -17.02 13.02 0.75
CA PHE A 198 -15.61 13.38 0.68
C PHE A 198 -15.16 14.17 1.91
N TYR A 199 -15.84 15.29 2.19
CA TYR A 199 -15.52 16.15 3.33
C TYR A 199 -15.49 15.40 4.67
N THR A 200 -16.54 14.62 4.96
CA THR A 200 -16.63 13.89 6.22
C THR A 200 -15.63 12.73 6.31
N HIS A 201 -15.40 12.03 5.19
CA HIS A 201 -14.40 10.97 5.08
C HIS A 201 -12.99 11.51 5.39
N GLU A 202 -12.52 12.52 4.66
CA GLU A 202 -11.15 13.03 4.83
C GLU A 202 -10.91 13.60 6.25
N VAL A 203 -11.91 14.27 6.83
CA VAL A 203 -11.82 14.78 8.22
C VAL A 203 -11.73 13.63 9.22
N ARG A 204 -12.58 12.62 9.07
CA ARG A 204 -12.63 11.46 9.98
C ARG A 204 -11.37 10.61 9.86
N GLU A 205 -10.83 10.46 8.65
CA GLU A 205 -9.59 9.72 8.42
C GLU A 205 -8.40 10.43 9.08
N LEU A 206 -8.32 11.77 9.00
CA LEU A 206 -7.32 12.56 9.70
C LEU A 206 -7.36 12.33 11.23
N GLU A 207 -8.54 12.28 11.82
CA GLU A 207 -8.69 11.99 13.26
C GLU A 207 -8.14 10.61 13.63
N ARG A 208 -8.33 9.62 12.76
CA ARG A 208 -7.76 8.27 12.96
C ARG A 208 -6.23 8.31 12.89
N TYR A 209 -5.63 9.04 11.94
CA TYR A 209 -4.18 9.26 11.90
C TYR A 209 -3.67 9.89 13.21
N ARG A 210 -4.35 10.91 13.72
CA ARG A 210 -4.00 11.55 15.00
C ARG A 210 -4.14 10.59 16.18
N ALA A 211 -5.16 9.75 16.20
CA ALA A 211 -5.35 8.73 17.22
C ALA A 211 -4.24 7.67 17.22
N LEU A 212 -3.61 7.42 16.07
CA LEU A 212 -2.41 6.59 15.95
C LEU A 212 -1.11 7.31 16.36
N GLY A 213 -1.19 8.59 16.76
CA GLY A 213 -0.03 9.40 17.13
C GLY A 213 0.77 9.92 15.93
N ILE A 214 0.22 9.84 14.71
CA ILE A 214 0.88 10.33 13.51
C ILE A 214 0.66 11.83 13.42
N ALA A 215 1.76 12.58 13.35
CA ALA A 215 1.72 14.03 13.23
C ALA A 215 1.09 14.47 11.91
N ASP A 216 0.39 15.61 11.95
CA ASP A 216 -0.21 16.21 10.77
C ASP A 216 0.87 16.52 9.71
N GLY A 217 0.54 16.28 8.44
CA GLY A 217 1.46 16.46 7.31
C GLY A 217 2.63 15.48 7.22
N THR A 218 2.79 14.54 8.18
CA THR A 218 3.85 13.52 8.14
C THR A 218 3.38 12.27 7.42
N VAL A 219 4.19 11.76 6.49
CA VAL A 219 4.01 10.44 5.87
C VAL A 219 4.73 9.40 6.73
N PRO A 220 4.03 8.41 7.31
CA PRO A 220 4.67 7.36 8.11
C PRO A 220 5.44 6.37 7.23
N GLU A 221 6.44 5.68 7.78
CA GLU A 221 7.25 4.71 7.02
C GLU A 221 6.43 3.54 6.46
N ASN A 222 5.34 3.16 7.14
CA ASN A 222 4.38 2.15 6.71
C ASN A 222 3.08 2.79 6.18
N ASP A 223 3.20 3.85 5.39
CA ASP A 223 2.11 4.65 4.80
C ASP A 223 0.97 3.83 4.21
N TYR A 224 1.26 2.82 3.39
CA TYR A 224 0.23 1.98 2.77
C TYR A 224 -0.57 1.16 3.81
N GLU A 225 0.08 0.63 4.85
CA GLU A 225 -0.60 -0.09 5.94
C GLU A 225 -1.49 0.86 6.74
N VAL A 226 -0.93 2.00 7.16
CA VAL A 226 -1.66 3.01 7.92
C VAL A 226 -2.86 3.47 7.12
N TRP A 227 -2.64 3.91 5.88
CA TRP A 227 -3.70 4.36 4.97
C TRP A 227 -4.77 3.29 4.82
N ASN A 228 -4.41 2.04 4.51
CA ASN A 228 -5.42 1.02 4.30
C ASN A 228 -6.29 0.80 5.55
N ASN A 229 -5.68 0.82 6.74
CA ASN A 229 -6.41 0.60 7.99
C ASN A 229 -7.31 1.77 8.36
N THR A 230 -6.81 3.01 8.27
CA THR A 230 -7.59 4.22 8.57
C THR A 230 -8.66 4.47 7.52
N HIS A 231 -8.34 4.31 6.25
CA HIS A 231 -9.24 4.51 5.13
C HIS A 231 -10.40 3.51 5.18
N THR A 232 -10.09 2.22 5.31
CA THR A 232 -11.12 1.17 5.40
C THR A 232 -12.04 1.43 6.57
N ALA A 233 -11.49 1.73 7.75
CA ALA A 233 -12.31 2.01 8.93
C ALA A 233 -13.19 3.27 8.76
N THR A 234 -12.72 4.27 8.02
CA THR A 234 -13.52 5.47 7.72
C THR A 234 -14.65 5.18 6.74
N LEU A 235 -14.41 4.36 5.71
CA LEU A 235 -15.49 3.88 4.83
C LEU A 235 -16.55 3.14 5.62
N GLU A 236 -16.15 2.29 6.58
CA GLU A 236 -17.09 1.55 7.43
C GLU A 236 -17.87 2.47 8.38
N ASP A 237 -17.26 3.55 8.90
CA ASP A 237 -17.95 4.54 9.74
C ASP A 237 -19.20 5.08 9.02
N TYR A 238 -19.05 5.36 7.72
CA TYR A 238 -20.08 5.90 6.85
C TYR A 238 -20.78 4.84 5.98
N LYS A 239 -20.53 3.54 6.18
CA LYS A 239 -21.18 2.45 5.43
C LYS A 239 -21.00 2.55 3.91
N LEU A 240 -19.85 3.06 3.48
CA LEU A 240 -19.50 3.25 2.07
C LEU A 240 -18.81 2.00 1.54
N SER A 241 -19.04 1.69 0.26
CA SER A 241 -18.24 0.69 -0.45
C SER A 241 -16.87 1.29 -0.85
N SER A 242 -16.02 0.46 -1.45
CA SER A 242 -14.72 0.90 -1.99
C SER A 242 -14.82 1.60 -3.36
N ASP A 243 -16.03 1.93 -3.81
CA ASP A 243 -16.26 2.59 -5.09
C ASP A 243 -15.89 4.08 -4.99
N GLU A 244 -14.86 4.50 -5.75
CA GLU A 244 -14.37 5.87 -5.74
C GLU A 244 -15.43 6.89 -6.17
N THR A 245 -16.45 6.49 -6.94
CA THR A 245 -17.58 7.37 -7.32
C THR A 245 -18.43 7.82 -6.14
N LEU A 246 -18.26 7.19 -4.97
CA LEU A 246 -18.89 7.61 -3.73
C LEU A 246 -18.21 8.82 -3.09
N LEU A 247 -16.89 8.96 -3.28
CA LEU A 247 -16.09 10.05 -2.70
C LEU A 247 -15.75 11.12 -3.73
N TYR A 248 -15.63 10.77 -5.01
CA TYR A 248 -15.25 11.70 -6.06
C TYR A 248 -16.39 11.97 -7.04
N THR A 249 -16.50 13.23 -7.47
CA THR A 249 -17.41 13.57 -8.56
C THR A 249 -16.89 13.06 -9.90
N PRO A 250 -17.74 12.89 -10.93
CA PRO A 250 -17.27 12.51 -12.26
C PRO A 250 -16.20 13.46 -12.83
N GLU A 251 -16.29 14.75 -12.54
CA GLU A 251 -15.27 15.74 -12.92
C GLU A 251 -13.92 15.45 -12.26
N ALA A 252 -13.92 15.12 -10.97
CA ALA A 252 -12.71 14.77 -10.23
C ALA A 252 -12.11 13.44 -10.73
N LEU A 253 -12.92 12.42 -10.99
CA LEU A 253 -12.40 11.15 -11.54
C LEU A 253 -11.81 11.32 -12.95
N ASN A 254 -12.40 12.19 -13.77
CA ASN A 254 -11.89 12.47 -15.11
C ASN A 254 -10.56 13.22 -15.11
N SER A 255 -10.19 13.93 -14.02
CA SER A 255 -8.92 14.66 -13.93
C SER A 255 -7.73 13.77 -13.61
N GLN A 256 -7.93 12.48 -13.30
CA GLN A 256 -6.86 11.50 -13.11
C GLN A 256 -6.08 11.17 -14.40
N ASN A 257 -6.61 11.55 -15.58
CA ASN A 257 -6.07 11.22 -16.90
C ASN A 257 -5.26 12.35 -17.55
#